data_AF-A0A7S0ZSB2-F1
#
_entry.id   AF-A0A7S0ZSB2-F1
#
_cell.length_a   1.000
_cell.length_b   1.000
_cell.length_c   1.000
_cell.angle_alpha   90.00
_cell.angle_beta   90.00
_cell.angle_gamma   90.00
#
_symmetry.space_group_name_H-M   'P 1'
#
loop_
_entity.id
_entity.type
_entity.pdbx_description
1 polymer ?
#
loop_
_entity_poly.entity_id
_entity_poly.type
_entity_poly.pdbx_seq_one_letter_code
_entity_poly.pdbx_strand_id
1 'polypeptide(L)'
;RYPPGGGRGVAHPLVRASAWGLDKDYGKEADERCLILCQIETASAIEELDAILQVDGVDGIFVGPLDLSASLGHFGDPAHEVVTDALSRIEIIAGKHPNKIL
;
A
#
# COMPACT_ATOMS: atom_id res chain seq x y z
N ARG A 1 -1.44 13.02 2.82
CA ARG A 1 -2.01 13.80 3.93
C ARG A 1 -1.62 15.27 3.84
N TYR A 2 -2.55 16.20 4.12
CA TYR A 2 -2.27 17.64 4.24
C TYR A 2 -1.52 17.95 5.56
N PRO A 3 -0.84 19.10 5.68
CA PRO A 3 -0.25 19.53 6.95
C PRO A 3 -1.32 19.66 8.06
N PRO A 4 -1.03 19.30 9.32
CA PRO A 4 0.27 18.82 9.83
C PRO A 4 0.49 17.30 9.64
N GLY A 5 -0.51 16.54 9.18
CA GLY A 5 -0.44 15.07 9.07
C GLY A 5 0.39 14.53 7.90
N GLY A 6 0.90 15.39 7.03
CA GLY A 6 1.80 15.03 5.94
C GLY A 6 2.27 16.23 5.11
N GLY A 7 2.93 15.94 3.98
CA GLY A 7 3.56 16.95 3.13
C GLY A 7 2.78 17.33 1.85
N ARG A 8 1.49 16.99 1.74
CA ARG A 8 0.71 17.29 0.53
C ARG A 8 0.55 18.80 0.33
N GLY A 9 0.97 19.31 -0.84
CA GLY A 9 0.83 20.73 -1.18
C GLY A 9 -0.64 21.20 -1.24
N VAL A 10 -0.90 22.41 -0.72
CA VAL A 10 -2.26 22.96 -0.58
C VAL A 10 -2.67 23.72 -1.83
N ALA A 11 -3.41 23.05 -2.71
CA ALA A 11 -4.12 23.65 -3.85
C ALA A 11 -5.56 23.11 -3.98
N HIS A 12 -6.09 22.53 -2.88
CA HIS A 12 -7.35 21.80 -2.91
C HIS A 12 -8.56 22.57 -3.46
N PRO A 13 -8.70 23.91 -3.33
CA PRO A 13 -9.84 24.61 -3.93
C PRO A 13 -9.83 24.67 -5.47
N LEU A 14 -8.73 24.30 -6.13
CA LEU A 14 -8.52 24.53 -7.58
C LEU A 14 -8.34 23.25 -8.40
N VAL A 15 -8.20 22.10 -7.75
CA VAL A 15 -7.83 20.82 -8.40
C VAL A 15 -9.06 20.00 -8.79
N ARG A 16 -8.90 19.12 -9.80
CA ARG A 16 -9.93 18.15 -10.20
C ARG A 16 -10.43 17.30 -9.02
N ALA A 17 -9.57 16.98 -8.06
CA ALA A 17 -9.93 16.10 -6.95
C ALA A 17 -11.03 16.66 -6.03
N SER A 18 -11.16 17.99 -5.93
CA SER A 18 -12.26 18.68 -5.23
C SER A 18 -13.39 19.13 -6.17
N ALA A 19 -13.46 18.55 -7.37
CA ALA A 19 -14.33 18.99 -8.45
C ALA A 19 -14.17 20.51 -8.74
N TRP A 20 -12.92 20.98 -8.83
CA TRP A 20 -12.59 22.40 -9.04
C TRP A 20 -13.21 23.33 -7.99
N GLY A 21 -13.21 22.89 -6.73
CA GLY A 21 -13.74 23.65 -5.59
C GLY A 21 -15.24 23.56 -5.39
N LEU A 22 -15.94 22.68 -6.12
CA LEU A 22 -17.35 22.36 -5.87
C LEU A 22 -17.52 21.48 -4.63
N ASP A 23 -16.59 20.56 -4.37
CA ASP A 23 -16.53 19.83 -3.11
C ASP A 23 -15.87 20.71 -2.04
N LYS A 24 -16.71 21.28 -1.17
CA LYS A 24 -16.28 22.20 -0.11
C LYS A 24 -15.61 21.50 1.07
N ASP A 25 -15.85 20.21 1.26
CA ASP A 25 -15.31 19.44 2.38
C ASP A 25 -14.09 18.60 2.00
N TYR A 26 -13.74 18.55 0.70
CA TYR A 26 -12.54 17.88 0.20
C TYR A 26 -11.29 18.19 1.02
N GLY A 27 -11.03 19.47 1.33
CA GLY A 27 -9.82 19.85 2.07
C GLY A 27 -9.72 19.23 3.46
N LYS A 28 -10.86 18.96 4.10
CA LYS A 28 -10.96 18.36 5.43
C LYS A 28 -10.94 16.83 5.37
N GLU A 29 -11.62 16.26 4.39
CA GLU A 29 -11.87 14.81 4.31
C GLU A 29 -10.89 14.07 3.39
N ALA A 30 -10.09 14.77 2.58
CA ALA A 30 -9.23 14.14 1.58
C ALA A 30 -8.26 13.10 2.14
N ASP A 31 -7.82 13.28 3.39
CA ASP A 31 -6.88 12.37 4.02
C ASP A 31 -7.55 11.06 4.45
N GLU A 32 -8.80 11.12 4.90
CA GLU A 32 -9.61 9.96 5.27
C GLU A 32 -10.16 9.21 4.05
N ARG A 33 -10.37 9.94 2.93
CA ARG A 33 -10.84 9.36 1.66
C ARG A 33 -9.72 8.71 0.83
N CYS A 34 -8.47 8.80 1.26
CA CYS A 34 -7.32 8.28 0.52
C CYS A 34 -6.95 6.87 1.00
N LEU A 35 -7.07 5.88 0.12
CA LEU A 35 -6.62 4.50 0.37
C LEU A 35 -5.13 4.36 0.01
N ILE A 36 -4.33 3.82 0.93
CA ILE A 36 -2.89 3.58 0.76
C ILE A 36 -2.61 2.08 0.87
N LEU A 37 -2.25 1.45 -0.24
CA LEU A 37 -1.77 0.07 -0.30
C LEU A 37 -0.29 0.06 -0.65
N CYS A 38 0.54 -0.57 0.18
CA CYS A 38 1.97 -0.74 -0.10
C CYS A 38 2.21 -1.97 -0.96
N GLN A 39 3.01 -1.85 -2.00
CA GLN A 39 3.38 -3.01 -2.80
C GLN A 39 4.45 -3.85 -2.08
N ILE A 40 4.18 -5.15 -1.96
CA ILE A 40 5.12 -6.15 -1.43
C ILE A 40 5.59 -6.98 -2.61
N GLU A 41 6.77 -6.64 -3.11
CA GLU A 41 7.28 -7.14 -4.39
C GLU A 41 8.77 -7.49 -4.35
N THR A 42 9.37 -7.53 -3.17
CA THR A 42 10.77 -7.92 -2.98
C THR A 42 10.96 -8.81 -1.77
N ALA A 43 12.04 -9.59 -1.76
CA ALA A 43 12.39 -10.44 -0.62
C ALA A 43 12.55 -9.63 0.68
N SER A 44 13.16 -8.45 0.61
CA SER A 44 13.31 -7.58 1.78
C SER A 44 11.98 -7.00 2.27
N ALA A 45 11.02 -6.75 1.38
CA ALA A 45 9.69 -6.29 1.78
C ALA A 45 8.92 -7.35 2.58
N ILE A 46 9.17 -8.64 2.35
CA ILE A 46 8.59 -9.73 3.13
C ILE A 46 9.14 -9.75 4.55
N GLU A 47 10.45 -9.51 4.72
CA GLU A 47 11.08 -9.46 6.04
C GLU A 47 10.58 -8.27 6.88
N GLU A 48 10.30 -7.14 6.24
CA GLU A 48 9.78 -5.92 6.89
C GLU A 48 8.25 -5.86 6.91
N LEU A 49 7.55 -6.87 6.40
CA LEU A 49 6.10 -6.82 6.16
C LEU A 49 5.30 -6.48 7.42
N ASP A 50 5.66 -7.07 8.55
CA ASP A 50 4.97 -6.79 9.82
C ASP A 50 5.14 -5.33 10.25
N ALA A 51 6.34 -4.76 10.08
CA ALA A 51 6.61 -3.36 10.36
C ALA A 51 5.86 -2.43 9.40
N ILE A 52 5.82 -2.76 8.10
CA ILE A 52 5.06 -2.02 7.08
C ILE A 52 3.57 -1.96 7.44
N LEU A 53 2.97 -3.10 7.81
CA LEU A 53 1.57 -3.18 8.21
C LEU A 53 1.28 -2.43 9.52
N GLN A 54 2.27 -2.18 10.37
CA GLN A 54 2.10 -1.38 11.58
C GLN A 54 2.18 0.13 11.35
N VAL A 55 2.59 0.59 10.16
CA VAL A 55 2.69 2.02 9.85
C VAL A 55 1.30 2.67 9.88
N ASP A 56 1.19 3.79 10.60
CA ASP A 56 -0.02 4.60 10.61
C ASP A 56 -0.31 5.17 9.21
N GLY A 57 -1.54 4.96 8.74
CA GLY A 57 -1.98 5.39 7.40
C GLY A 57 -1.68 4.44 6.25
N VAL A 58 -1.07 3.28 6.50
CA VAL A 58 -1.09 2.16 5.53
C VAL A 58 -2.38 1.40 5.75
N ASP A 59 -3.24 1.33 4.74
CA ASP A 59 -4.53 0.63 4.84
C ASP A 59 -4.41 -0.86 4.51
N GLY A 60 -3.33 -1.24 3.82
CA GLY A 60 -3.10 -2.61 3.43
C GLY A 60 -1.88 -2.78 2.54
N ILE A 61 -1.79 -3.95 1.94
CA ILE A 61 -0.77 -4.28 0.97
C ILE A 61 -1.39 -4.72 -0.35
N PHE A 62 -0.56 -4.73 -1.39
CA PHE A 62 -0.83 -5.36 -2.66
C PHE A 62 0.41 -6.15 -3.05
N VAL A 63 0.26 -7.39 -3.51
CA VAL A 63 1.42 -8.20 -3.91
C VAL A 63 1.64 -8.07 -5.41
N GLY A 64 2.87 -7.74 -5.81
CA GLY A 64 3.30 -7.73 -7.21
C GLY A 64 4.02 -9.03 -7.55
N PRO A 65 3.35 -10.05 -8.13
CA PRO A 65 3.93 -11.40 -8.19
C PRO A 65 5.08 -11.52 -9.19
N LEU A 66 5.08 -10.71 -10.26
CA LEU A 66 6.14 -10.70 -11.28
C LEU A 66 7.43 -10.06 -10.75
N ASP A 67 7.30 -8.93 -10.04
CA ASP A 67 8.44 -8.29 -9.41
C ASP A 67 8.96 -9.11 -8.23
N LEU A 68 8.05 -9.74 -7.46
CA LEU A 68 8.43 -10.67 -6.40
C LEU A 68 9.19 -11.88 -6.95
N SER A 69 8.72 -12.48 -8.04
CA SER A 69 9.42 -13.60 -8.66
C SER A 69 10.80 -13.19 -9.17
N ALA A 70 10.91 -12.02 -9.81
CA ALA A 70 12.21 -11.45 -10.17
C ALA A 70 13.13 -11.23 -8.96
N SER A 71 12.62 -10.66 -7.87
CA SER A 71 13.40 -10.42 -6.64
C SER A 71 13.85 -11.70 -5.96
N LEU A 72 13.14 -12.81 -6.14
CA LEU A 72 13.48 -14.12 -5.58
C LEU A 72 14.38 -14.95 -6.54
N GLY A 73 14.77 -14.39 -7.69
CA GLY A 73 15.64 -15.06 -8.66
C GLY A 73 14.90 -15.89 -9.72
N HIS A 74 13.57 -15.77 -9.80
CA HIS A 74 12.68 -16.50 -10.70
C HIS A 74 11.98 -15.54 -11.68
N PHE A 75 12.78 -14.79 -12.44
CA PHE A 75 12.28 -13.73 -13.34
C PHE A 75 11.15 -14.19 -14.26
N GLY A 76 9.96 -13.60 -14.09
CA GLY A 76 8.79 -13.90 -14.92
C GLY A 76 8.06 -15.20 -14.58
N ASP A 77 8.46 -15.90 -13.51
CA ASP A 77 7.82 -17.15 -13.07
C ASP A 77 7.19 -17.01 -11.67
N PRO A 78 5.98 -16.41 -11.56
CA PRO A 78 5.28 -16.28 -10.29
C PRO A 78 4.69 -17.60 -9.77
N ALA A 79 4.71 -18.67 -10.59
CA ALA A 79 4.23 -19.99 -10.20
C ALA A 79 5.33 -20.89 -9.62
N HIS A 80 6.58 -20.42 -9.63
CA HIS A 80 7.69 -21.14 -9.02
C HIS A 80 7.44 -21.38 -7.52
N GLU A 81 7.81 -22.55 -7.01
CA GLU A 81 7.51 -22.99 -5.63
C GLU A 81 7.96 -21.98 -4.57
N VAL A 82 9.16 -21.42 -4.73
CA VAL A 82 9.71 -20.38 -3.84
C VAL A 82 8.84 -19.14 -3.79
N VAL A 83 8.24 -18.75 -4.92
CA VAL A 83 7.37 -17.58 -5.00
C VAL A 83 6.03 -17.89 -4.36
N THR A 84 5.45 -19.06 -4.62
CA THR A 84 4.19 -19.47 -3.99
C THR A 84 4.32 -19.59 -2.47
N ASP A 85 5.46 -20.11 -1.98
CA ASP A 85 5.76 -20.17 -0.54
C ASP A 85 5.88 -18.77 0.07
N ALA A 86 6.50 -17.83 -0.67
CA ALA A 86 6.58 -16.43 -0.27
C ALA A 86 5.19 -15.78 -0.19
N LEU A 87 4.30 -16.05 -1.16
CA LEU A 87 2.91 -15.60 -1.13
C LEU A 87 2.16 -16.12 0.11
N SER A 88 2.27 -17.42 0.41
CA SER A 88 1.67 -17.99 1.62
C SER A 88 2.23 -17.38 2.91
N ARG A 89 3.53 -17.07 2.94
CA ARG A 89 4.14 -16.36 4.09
C ARG A 89 3.56 -14.95 4.23
N ILE A 90 3.37 -14.21 3.13
CA ILE A 90 2.73 -12.90 3.14
C ILE A 90 1.31 -12.99 3.70
N GLU A 91 0.50 -13.94 3.22
CA GLU A 91 -0.88 -14.16 3.71
C GLU A 91 -0.91 -14.45 5.22
N ILE A 92 -0.01 -15.30 5.73
CA ILE A 92 0.06 -15.62 7.17
C ILE A 92 0.42 -14.39 8.00
N ILE A 93 1.35 -13.55 7.54
CA ILE A 93 1.75 -12.34 8.26
C ILE A 93 0.61 -11.32 8.20
N ALA A 94 0.06 -11.05 7.01
CA ALA A 94 -1.06 -10.13 6.82
C ALA A 94 -2.30 -10.53 7.64
N GLY A 95 -2.57 -11.83 7.77
CA GLY A 95 -3.66 -12.35 8.59
C GLY A 95 -3.55 -12.04 10.09
N LYS A 96 -2.38 -11.63 10.59
CA LYS A 96 -2.20 -11.11 11.97
C LYS A 96 -2.68 -9.67 12.12
N HIS A 97 -2.95 -8.98 11.01
CA HIS A 97 -3.37 -7.59 10.94
C HIS A 97 -4.79 -7.48 10.34
N PRO A 98 -5.84 -7.95 11.05
CA PRO A 98 -7.19 -8.07 10.49
C PRO A 98 -7.86 -6.75 10.10
N ASN A 99 -7.29 -5.62 10.50
CA ASN A 99 -7.75 -4.28 10.13
C ASN A 99 -7.10 -3.77 8.82
N LYS A 100 -6.24 -4.57 8.19
CA LYS A 100 -5.53 -4.21 6.95
C LYS A 100 -6.10 -4.98 5.76
N ILE A 101 -6.08 -4.34 4.60
CA ILE A 101 -6.46 -4.94 3.32
C ILE A 101 -5.28 -5.77 2.79
N LEU A 102 -5.59 -6.92 2.21
CA LEU A 102 -4.66 -7.80 1.48
C LEU A 102 -5.12 -7.93 0.02
#